data_AF-A0A9E1MXV8-F1
#
_entry.id   AF-A0A9E1MXV8-F1
#
_cell.length_a   1.000
_cell.length_b   1.000
_cell.length_c   1.000
_cell.angle_alpha   90.00
_cell.angle_beta   90.00
_cell.angle_gamma   90.00
#
_symmetry.space_group_name_H-M   'P 1'
#
loop_
_entity.id
_entity.type
_entity.pdbx_description
1 polymer ?
#
loop_
_entity_poly.entity_id
_entity_poly.type
_entity_poly.pdbx_seq_one_letter_code
_entity_poly.pdbx_strand_id
1 'polypeptide(L)'
;MLRIASTASLAHPSLVELLKDSLRLHFAEIELCGEGSALKEIAEQQMQRIRGVTRVFVALYAPDAARHDAHVGRCGSFEATLSGFRTFTEIIGAQGGVFAVLHDASMVADFAEAWQDGSLPGRPLFRLSAVGDSLVALATVADGLPKAARLALFQLIPRCLLPYGEVVPLPWKAPPGVSGSDCRGSYASCPHSAVCEVSDQCPGLATGWSCEGIAPIVSAT
;
A
#
# COMPACT_ATOMS: atom_id res chain seq x y z
N MET A 1 14.04 -12.27 -0.92
CA MET A 1 12.64 -11.94 -0.63
C MET A 1 11.81 -12.22 -1.87
N LEU A 2 10.69 -12.94 -1.73
CA LEU A 2 9.65 -13.09 -2.75
C LEU A 2 8.44 -12.25 -2.33
N ARG A 3 7.87 -11.50 -3.28
CA ARG A 3 6.63 -10.76 -3.09
C ARG A 3 5.60 -11.20 -4.13
N ILE A 4 4.40 -11.53 -3.67
CA ILE A 4 3.26 -11.87 -4.53
C ILE A 4 2.23 -10.76 -4.34
N ALA A 5 2.12 -9.88 -5.34
CA ALA A 5 1.31 -8.67 -5.25
C ALA A 5 0.50 -8.42 -6.53
N SER A 6 -0.82 -8.37 -6.38
CA SER A 6 -1.76 -7.77 -7.35
C SER A 6 -3.13 -7.65 -6.67
N THR A 7 -4.08 -6.97 -7.31
CA THR A 7 -5.47 -6.93 -6.83
C THR A 7 -6.05 -8.34 -6.64
N ALA A 8 -5.78 -9.26 -7.56
CA ALA A 8 -6.38 -10.60 -7.59
C ALA A 8 -5.46 -11.71 -7.04
N SER A 9 -4.23 -11.40 -6.61
CA SER A 9 -3.23 -12.42 -6.24
C SER A 9 -3.71 -13.32 -5.11
N LEU A 10 -4.40 -12.77 -4.10
CA LEU A 10 -4.89 -13.55 -2.96
C LEU A 10 -6.18 -14.32 -3.29
N ALA A 11 -6.89 -13.92 -4.34
CA ALA A 11 -8.07 -14.62 -4.83
C ALA A 11 -7.73 -15.68 -5.90
N HIS A 12 -6.46 -15.81 -6.27
CA HIS A 12 -6.06 -16.75 -7.32
C HIS A 12 -6.30 -18.21 -6.85
N PRO A 13 -7.00 -19.06 -7.64
CA PRO A 13 -7.33 -20.43 -7.22
C PRO A 13 -6.11 -21.29 -6.85
N SER A 14 -4.97 -21.03 -7.47
CA SER A 14 -3.71 -21.74 -7.22
C SER A 14 -2.81 -21.08 -6.16
N LEU A 15 -3.29 -20.09 -5.39
CA LEU A 15 -2.48 -19.38 -4.40
C LEU A 15 -1.74 -20.34 -3.47
N VAL A 16 -2.46 -21.30 -2.88
CA VAL A 16 -1.87 -22.24 -1.90
C VAL A 16 -0.74 -23.06 -2.52
N GLU A 17 -0.92 -23.54 -3.76
CA GLU A 17 0.12 -24.31 -4.45
C GLU A 17 1.34 -23.44 -4.81
N LEU A 18 1.11 -22.22 -5.29
CA LEU A 18 2.18 -21.24 -5.51
C LEU A 18 3.00 -20.99 -4.24
N LEU A 19 2.33 -20.85 -3.08
CA LEU A 19 3.00 -20.63 -1.80
C LEU A 19 3.80 -21.85 -1.35
N LYS A 20 3.26 -23.06 -1.52
CA LYS A 20 3.99 -24.29 -1.23
C LYS A 20 5.26 -24.41 -2.06
N ASP A 21 5.20 -24.10 -3.36
CA ASP A 21 6.36 -24.12 -4.23
C ASP A 21 7.35 -23.00 -3.87
N SER A 22 6.87 -21.82 -3.52
CA SER A 22 7.71 -20.71 -3.05
C SER A 22 8.48 -21.09 -1.76
N LEU A 23 7.83 -21.79 -0.84
CA LEU A 23 8.47 -22.26 0.40
C LEU A 23 9.56 -23.31 0.12
N ARG A 24 9.34 -24.20 -0.86
CA ARG A 24 10.34 -25.18 -1.32
C ARG A 24 11.58 -24.52 -1.95
N LEU A 25 11.42 -23.33 -2.51
CA LEU A 25 12.53 -22.54 -3.06
C LEU A 25 13.32 -21.78 -1.97
N HIS A 26 12.97 -21.96 -0.69
CA HIS A 26 13.68 -21.41 0.47
C HIS A 26 13.89 -19.89 0.43
N PHE A 27 12.90 -19.14 -0.08
CA PHE A 27 12.92 -17.69 0.07
C PHE A 27 12.89 -17.31 1.55
N ALA A 28 13.87 -16.50 1.98
CA ALA A 28 13.98 -16.05 3.38
C ALA A 28 12.77 -15.23 3.85
N GLU A 29 12.10 -14.54 2.93
CA GLU A 29 10.89 -13.77 3.20
C GLU A 29 9.90 -13.96 2.06
N ILE A 30 8.63 -14.19 2.40
CA ILE A 30 7.50 -14.29 1.47
C ILE A 30 6.42 -13.33 1.94
N GLU A 31 6.17 -12.30 1.13
CA GLU A 31 5.16 -11.26 1.40
C GLU A 31 3.99 -11.39 0.42
N LEU A 32 2.77 -11.36 0.95
CA LEU A 32 1.53 -11.41 0.19
C LEU A 32 0.80 -10.07 0.29
N CYS A 33 0.40 -9.52 -0.85
CA CYS A 33 -0.34 -8.25 -0.92
C CYS A 33 -1.51 -8.36 -1.91
N GLY A 34 -2.73 -7.97 -1.52
CA GLY A 34 -3.86 -7.94 -2.44
C GLY A 34 -5.22 -7.77 -1.78
N GLU A 35 -6.31 -7.95 -2.53
CA GLU A 35 -7.69 -7.99 -1.99
C GLU A 35 -7.86 -9.25 -1.13
N GLY A 36 -8.33 -9.13 0.11
CA GLY A 36 -8.27 -10.20 1.12
C GLY A 36 -9.54 -11.03 1.28
N SER A 37 -10.66 -10.69 0.63
CA SER A 37 -11.96 -11.32 0.85
C SER A 37 -11.96 -12.83 0.60
N ALA A 38 -11.10 -13.30 -0.30
CA ALA A 38 -10.97 -14.73 -0.62
C ALA A 38 -10.19 -15.54 0.42
N LEU A 39 -9.45 -14.89 1.34
CA LEU A 39 -8.66 -15.60 2.34
C LEU A 39 -9.54 -16.43 3.30
N LYS A 40 -10.78 -16.00 3.54
CA LYS A 40 -11.74 -16.72 4.38
C LYS A 40 -12.16 -18.07 3.81
N GLU A 41 -12.00 -18.26 2.50
CA GLU A 41 -12.42 -19.47 1.78
C GLU A 41 -11.33 -20.56 1.79
N ILE A 42 -10.11 -20.23 2.21
CA ILE A 42 -9.00 -21.18 2.28
C ILE A 42 -9.23 -22.09 3.49
N ALA A 43 -9.23 -23.40 3.30
CA ALA A 43 -9.42 -24.33 4.41
C ALA A 43 -8.23 -24.27 5.39
N GLU A 44 -8.49 -24.40 6.69
CA GLU A 44 -7.45 -24.37 7.72
C GLU A 44 -6.30 -25.36 7.46
N GLN A 45 -6.62 -26.58 7.01
CA GLN A 45 -5.60 -27.59 6.66
C GLN A 45 -4.67 -27.12 5.53
N GLN A 46 -5.17 -26.30 4.60
CA GLN A 46 -4.35 -25.71 3.55
C GLN A 46 -3.48 -24.57 4.11
N MET A 47 -4.03 -23.74 4.99
CA MET A 47 -3.28 -22.68 5.67
C MET A 47 -2.11 -23.26 6.49
N GLN A 48 -2.33 -24.34 7.24
CA GLN A 48 -1.26 -24.98 8.03
C GLN A 48 -0.06 -25.44 7.16
N ARG A 49 -0.29 -25.76 5.89
CA ARG A 49 0.77 -26.20 4.94
C ARG A 49 1.64 -25.05 4.41
N ILE A 50 1.27 -23.80 4.67
CA ILE A 50 1.97 -22.60 4.21
C ILE A 50 2.53 -21.75 5.37
N ARG A 51 2.78 -22.39 6.53
CA ARG A 51 3.36 -21.81 7.77
C ARG A 51 4.78 -21.22 7.68
N GLY A 52 5.23 -20.81 6.50
CA GLY A 52 6.47 -20.05 6.32
C GLY A 52 6.27 -18.74 5.55
N VAL A 53 5.03 -18.38 5.21
CA VAL A 53 4.71 -17.04 4.74
C VAL A 53 5.00 -16.06 5.88
N THR A 54 5.81 -15.04 5.61
CA THR A 54 6.31 -14.15 6.67
C THR A 54 5.38 -12.96 6.88
N ARG A 55 4.81 -12.43 5.80
CA ARG A 55 4.04 -11.17 5.82
C ARG A 55 2.80 -11.23 4.94
N VAL A 56 1.69 -10.68 5.43
CA VAL A 56 0.42 -10.58 4.70
C VAL A 56 -0.15 -9.17 4.85
N PHE A 57 -0.49 -8.54 3.73
CA PHE A 57 -1.15 -7.25 3.70
C PHE A 57 -2.40 -7.30 2.82
N VAL A 58 -3.54 -6.86 3.35
CA VAL A 58 -4.81 -6.86 2.61
C VAL A 58 -5.27 -5.46 2.27
N ALA A 59 -5.80 -5.29 1.08
CA ALA A 59 -6.27 -4.00 0.57
C ALA A 59 -7.61 -3.62 1.18
N LEU A 60 -7.76 -2.36 1.56
CA LEU A 60 -9.05 -1.73 1.83
C LEU A 60 -9.20 -0.47 0.95
N TYR A 61 -10.40 -0.27 0.41
CA TYR A 61 -10.75 0.91 -0.38
C TYR A 61 -11.49 2.00 0.42
N ALA A 62 -11.91 1.66 1.64
CA ALA A 62 -12.42 2.59 2.65
C ALA A 62 -12.22 2.00 4.06
N PRO A 63 -12.25 2.82 5.13
CA PRO A 63 -12.03 2.35 6.50
C PRO A 63 -13.28 1.72 7.14
N ASP A 64 -14.44 1.77 6.47
CA ASP A 64 -15.70 1.18 6.94
C ASP A 64 -16.36 0.30 5.88
N ALA A 65 -17.28 -0.56 6.35
CA ALA A 65 -17.97 -1.53 5.52
C ALA A 65 -18.82 -0.89 4.42
N ALA A 66 -19.56 0.18 4.72
CA ALA A 66 -20.50 0.76 3.77
C ALA A 66 -19.77 1.29 2.53
N ARG A 67 -18.70 2.06 2.72
CA ARG A 67 -17.92 2.63 1.61
C ARG A 67 -17.05 1.58 0.92
N HIS A 68 -16.46 0.64 1.65
CA HIS A 68 -15.63 -0.41 1.06
C HIS A 68 -16.47 -1.35 0.19
N ASP A 69 -17.60 -1.83 0.70
CA ASP A 69 -18.48 -2.75 -0.01
C ASP A 69 -19.10 -2.08 -1.25
N ALA A 70 -19.44 -0.79 -1.14
CA ALA A 70 -19.89 0.00 -2.29
C ALA A 70 -18.80 0.12 -3.36
N HIS A 71 -17.54 0.32 -2.97
CA HIS A 71 -16.41 0.37 -3.90
C HIS A 71 -16.20 -0.98 -4.60
N VAL A 72 -16.23 -2.08 -3.84
CA VAL A 72 -16.01 -3.43 -4.39
C VAL A 72 -17.24 -3.95 -5.16
N GLY A 73 -18.42 -3.36 -4.96
CA GLY A 73 -19.67 -3.81 -5.53
C GLY A 73 -20.18 -5.12 -4.92
N ARG A 74 -19.76 -5.45 -3.69
CA ARG A 74 -20.10 -6.69 -2.99
C ARG A 74 -20.32 -6.43 -1.50
N CYS A 75 -21.55 -6.66 -1.05
CA CYS A 75 -21.90 -6.62 0.37
C CYS A 75 -21.13 -7.67 1.18
N GLY A 76 -20.62 -7.29 2.34
CA GLY A 76 -19.85 -8.14 3.26
C GLY A 76 -18.37 -8.31 2.87
N SER A 77 -17.86 -7.57 1.88
CA SER A 77 -16.47 -7.69 1.43
C SER A 77 -15.49 -7.18 2.48
N PHE A 78 -15.83 -6.09 3.17
CA PHE A 78 -15.03 -5.53 4.24
C PHE A 78 -14.85 -6.51 5.40
N GLU A 79 -15.97 -7.08 5.88
CA GLU A 79 -15.95 -8.06 6.96
C GLU A 79 -15.23 -9.35 6.54
N ALA A 80 -15.47 -9.83 5.32
CA ALA A 80 -14.78 -10.98 4.74
C ALA A 80 -13.26 -10.78 4.69
N THR A 81 -12.82 -9.57 4.31
CA THR A 81 -11.40 -9.21 4.24
C THR A 81 -10.76 -9.23 5.63
N LEU A 82 -11.37 -8.56 6.61
CA LEU A 82 -10.80 -8.45 7.95
C LEU A 82 -10.83 -9.78 8.72
N SER A 83 -11.94 -10.51 8.67
CA SER A 83 -12.06 -11.83 9.31
C SER A 83 -11.14 -12.86 8.65
N GLY A 84 -11.14 -12.92 7.31
CA GLY A 84 -10.25 -13.79 6.55
C GLY A 84 -8.78 -13.51 6.83
N PHE A 85 -8.37 -12.23 6.84
CA PHE A 85 -7.02 -11.82 7.20
C PHE A 85 -6.61 -12.27 8.61
N ARG A 86 -7.47 -12.05 9.62
CA ARG A 86 -7.19 -12.41 11.02
C ARG A 86 -7.00 -13.93 11.15
N THR A 87 -7.97 -14.72 10.70
CA THR A 87 -7.90 -16.18 10.73
C THR A 87 -6.67 -16.71 9.98
N PHE A 88 -6.42 -16.17 8.79
CA PHE A 88 -5.28 -16.59 7.96
C PHE A 88 -3.94 -16.32 8.64
N THR A 89 -3.72 -15.10 9.14
CA THR A 89 -2.47 -14.73 9.81
C THR A 89 -2.27 -15.46 11.13
N GLU A 90 -3.34 -15.70 11.89
CA GLU A 90 -3.31 -16.49 13.13
C GLU A 90 -2.86 -17.94 12.86
N ILE A 91 -3.46 -18.61 11.88
CA ILE A 91 -3.16 -20.03 11.59
C ILE A 91 -1.74 -20.20 11.04
N ILE A 92 -1.30 -19.30 10.16
CA ILE A 92 0.01 -19.43 9.50
C ILE A 92 1.15 -18.80 10.30
N GLY A 93 0.85 -17.96 11.30
CA GLY A 93 1.85 -17.25 12.11
C GLY A 93 2.54 -16.08 11.39
N ALA A 94 1.90 -15.49 10.38
CA ALA A 94 2.45 -14.37 9.63
C ALA A 94 2.17 -13.03 10.31
N GLN A 95 3.07 -12.05 10.13
CA GLN A 95 2.82 -10.66 10.52
C GLN A 95 2.05 -9.93 9.41
N GLY A 96 1.37 -8.84 9.73
CA GLY A 96 0.60 -8.15 8.70
C GLY A 96 -0.28 -7.02 9.17
N GLY A 97 -1.05 -6.49 8.23
CA GLY A 97 -2.09 -5.50 8.47
C GLY A 97 -2.88 -5.19 7.21
N VAL A 98 -3.65 -4.11 7.26
CA VAL A 98 -4.30 -3.56 6.07
C VAL A 98 -3.44 -2.49 5.40
N PHE A 99 -3.64 -2.28 4.10
CA PHE A 99 -3.20 -1.06 3.42
C PHE A 99 -4.38 -0.40 2.72
N ALA A 100 -4.41 0.92 2.78
CA ALA A 100 -5.43 1.74 2.13
C ALA A 100 -5.06 2.00 0.66
N VAL A 101 -5.95 1.65 -0.26
CA VAL A 101 -5.84 2.02 -1.67
C VAL A 101 -6.52 3.37 -1.86
N LEU A 102 -5.73 4.40 -2.13
CA LEU A 102 -6.20 5.77 -2.30
C LEU A 102 -6.51 6.03 -3.77
N HIS A 103 -7.65 6.67 -4.02
CA HIS A 103 -8.02 7.25 -5.31
C HIS A 103 -7.98 8.78 -5.28
N ASP A 104 -8.14 9.36 -4.09
CA ASP A 104 -8.08 10.79 -3.82
C ASP A 104 -7.73 11.00 -2.33
N ALA A 105 -7.76 12.25 -1.87
CA ALA A 105 -7.42 12.62 -0.49
C ALA A 105 -8.58 12.50 0.51
N SER A 106 -9.81 12.25 0.07
CA SER A 106 -11.03 12.40 0.87
C SER A 106 -11.10 11.43 2.06
N MET A 107 -10.57 10.22 1.92
CA MET A 107 -10.66 9.18 2.96
C MET A 107 -9.38 9.05 3.81
N VAL A 108 -8.35 9.85 3.55
CA VAL A 108 -7.05 9.72 4.20
C VAL A 108 -7.14 9.95 5.71
N ALA A 109 -7.90 10.97 6.13
CA ALA A 109 -8.10 11.29 7.54
C ALA A 109 -8.85 10.17 8.27
N ASP A 110 -9.94 9.67 7.68
CA ASP A 110 -10.73 8.57 8.23
C ASP A 110 -9.91 7.28 8.39
N PHE A 111 -9.05 6.96 7.42
CA PHE A 111 -8.11 5.84 7.54
C PHE A 111 -7.12 6.06 8.69
N ALA A 112 -6.57 7.27 8.82
CA ALA A 112 -5.63 7.60 9.89
C ALA A 112 -6.28 7.46 11.28
N GLU A 113 -7.52 7.92 11.43
CA GLU A 113 -8.32 7.76 12.64
C GLU A 113 -8.57 6.28 12.97
N ALA A 114 -8.97 5.49 11.96
CA ALA A 114 -9.25 4.07 12.11
C ALA A 114 -8.00 3.21 12.46
N TRP A 115 -6.80 3.65 12.10
CA TRP A 115 -5.58 3.04 12.64
C TRP A 115 -5.25 3.52 14.05
N GLN A 116 -5.54 4.78 14.37
CA GLN A 116 -5.24 5.37 15.66
C GLN A 116 -6.13 4.79 16.77
N ASP A 117 -7.40 4.51 16.48
CA ASP A 117 -8.35 3.90 17.42
C ASP A 117 -8.22 2.37 17.52
N GLY A 118 -7.42 1.75 16.63
CA GLY A 118 -7.18 0.31 16.59
C GLY A 118 -8.28 -0.50 15.88
N SER A 119 -9.22 0.13 15.18
CA SER A 119 -10.24 -0.55 14.37
C SER A 119 -9.64 -1.26 13.15
N LEU A 120 -8.54 -0.74 12.60
CA LEU A 120 -7.79 -1.35 11.51
C LEU A 120 -6.53 -2.08 12.01
N PRO A 121 -6.25 -3.31 11.51
CA PRO A 121 -5.08 -4.07 11.93
C PRO A 121 -3.78 -3.49 11.36
N GLY A 122 -2.73 -3.54 12.17
CA GLY A 122 -1.37 -3.13 11.79
C GLY A 122 -1.11 -1.65 12.03
N ARG A 123 -0.46 -1.00 11.06
CA ARG A 123 -0.04 0.41 11.12
C ARG A 123 -0.36 1.11 9.80
N PRO A 124 -0.45 2.45 9.78
CA PRO A 124 -0.73 3.19 8.56
C PRO A 124 0.17 2.77 7.39
N LEU A 125 -0.49 2.34 6.32
CA LEU A 125 0.13 1.92 5.07
C LEU A 125 -0.80 2.30 3.93
N PHE A 126 -0.30 3.12 3.01
CA PHE A 126 -1.07 3.63 1.88
C PHE A 126 -0.49 3.12 0.57
N ARG A 127 -1.35 3.05 -0.45
CA ARG A 127 -1.00 2.78 -1.84
C ARG A 127 -1.83 3.67 -2.75
N LEU A 128 -1.20 4.28 -3.74
CA LEU A 128 -1.90 4.97 -4.82
C LEU A 128 -2.49 3.94 -5.80
N SER A 129 -3.76 4.12 -6.13
CA SER A 129 -4.40 3.40 -7.23
C SER A 129 -3.74 3.75 -8.57
N ALA A 130 -4.06 2.98 -9.62
CA ALA A 130 -3.57 3.25 -10.98
C ALA A 130 -4.16 4.53 -11.60
N VAL A 131 -5.30 4.99 -11.09
CA VAL A 131 -6.00 6.21 -11.52
C VAL A 131 -6.49 6.92 -10.27
N GLY A 132 -5.97 8.11 -10.03
CA GLY A 132 -6.37 8.94 -8.91
C GLY A 132 -6.35 10.42 -9.25
N ASP A 133 -6.66 11.23 -8.25
CA ASP A 133 -6.91 12.65 -8.40
C ASP A 133 -5.62 13.48 -8.27
N SER A 134 -5.41 14.17 -7.14
CA SER A 134 -4.31 15.13 -6.98
C SER A 134 -3.31 14.73 -5.91
N LEU A 135 -2.02 14.68 -6.28
CA LEU A 135 -0.92 14.51 -5.32
C LEU A 135 -0.77 15.73 -4.40
N VAL A 136 -1.15 16.92 -4.86
CA VAL A 136 -1.13 18.15 -4.06
C VAL A 136 -2.21 18.12 -2.98
N ALA A 137 -3.39 17.59 -3.30
CA ALA A 137 -4.44 17.37 -2.31
C ALA A 137 -3.99 16.38 -1.23
N LEU A 138 -3.30 15.29 -1.62
CA LEU A 138 -2.72 14.34 -0.65
C LEU A 138 -1.66 15.01 0.25
N ALA A 139 -0.78 15.83 -0.33
CA ALA A 139 0.23 16.56 0.44
C ALA A 139 -0.42 17.53 1.44
N THR A 140 -1.45 18.27 1.00
CA THR A 140 -2.21 19.20 1.85
C THR A 140 -2.87 18.48 3.03
N VAL A 141 -3.51 17.34 2.80
CA VAL A 141 -4.17 16.58 3.88
C VAL A 141 -3.16 16.00 4.86
N ALA A 142 -1.98 15.60 4.38
CA ALA A 142 -0.95 14.99 5.20
C ALA A 142 -0.49 15.86 6.38
N ASP A 143 -0.51 17.19 6.24
CA ASP A 143 -0.11 18.13 7.29
C ASP A 143 -0.97 18.03 8.56
N GLY A 144 -2.25 17.68 8.40
CA GLY A 144 -3.20 17.51 9.49
C GLY A 144 -3.20 16.13 10.14
N LEU A 145 -2.41 15.17 9.63
CA LEU A 145 -2.48 13.78 10.08
C LEU A 145 -1.61 13.50 11.32
N PRO A 146 -1.98 12.48 12.13
CA PRO A 146 -1.07 11.90 13.11
C PRO A 146 0.26 11.48 12.49
N LYS A 147 1.35 11.62 13.24
CA LYS A 147 2.73 11.39 12.76
C LYS A 147 2.90 10.10 11.97
N ALA A 148 2.36 8.97 12.45
CA ALA A 148 2.51 7.68 11.77
C ALA A 148 1.84 7.66 10.38
N ALA A 149 0.63 8.20 10.27
CA ALA A 149 -0.10 8.30 9.00
C ALA A 149 0.55 9.31 8.06
N ARG A 150 0.96 10.48 8.58
CA ARG A 150 1.71 11.47 7.80
C ARG A 150 2.98 10.89 7.17
N LEU A 151 3.80 10.22 7.98
CA LEU A 151 5.03 9.57 7.51
C LEU A 151 4.75 8.46 6.49
N ALA A 152 3.65 7.71 6.63
CA ALA A 152 3.26 6.69 5.66
C ALA A 152 2.79 7.30 4.34
N LEU A 153 2.09 8.44 4.37
CA LEU A 153 1.61 9.12 3.17
C LEU A 153 2.74 9.85 2.43
N PHE A 154 3.67 10.49 3.16
CA PHE A 154 4.85 11.14 2.57
C PHE A 154 5.76 10.19 1.78
N GLN A 155 5.67 8.89 2.06
CA GLN A 155 6.37 7.87 1.26
C GLN A 155 5.81 7.69 -0.15
N LEU A 156 4.58 8.17 -0.42
CA LEU A 156 3.92 8.09 -1.73
C LEU A 156 4.11 9.33 -2.58
N ILE A 157 4.44 10.46 -1.95
CA ILE A 157 4.39 11.79 -2.54
C ILE A 157 5.82 12.24 -2.91
N PRO A 158 6.04 12.78 -4.13
CA PRO A 158 7.31 13.38 -4.50
C PRO A 158 7.71 14.48 -3.50
N ARG A 159 8.99 14.50 -3.10
CA ARG A 159 9.51 15.46 -2.10
C ARG A 159 9.30 16.92 -2.47
N CYS A 160 9.28 17.26 -3.76
CA CYS A 160 9.02 18.62 -4.22
C CYS A 160 7.59 19.12 -3.93
N LEU A 161 6.67 18.23 -3.58
CA LEU A 161 5.31 18.56 -3.17
C LEU A 161 5.14 18.63 -1.65
N LEU A 162 6.15 18.16 -0.91
CA LEU A 162 6.10 18.14 0.55
C LEU A 162 6.54 19.50 1.11
N PRO A 163 6.00 19.91 2.28
CA PRO A 163 6.48 21.10 2.97
C PRO A 163 7.99 21.02 3.25
N TYR A 164 8.70 22.14 3.11
CA TYR A 164 10.15 22.22 3.36
C TYR A 164 10.52 21.69 4.77
N GLY A 165 11.43 20.71 4.84
CA GLY A 165 12.09 20.30 6.08
C GLY A 165 11.83 18.87 6.58
N GLU A 166 10.81 18.15 6.07
CA GLU A 166 10.57 16.76 6.48
C GLU A 166 11.34 15.76 5.59
N VAL A 167 12.60 15.50 5.95
CA VAL A 167 13.35 14.36 5.39
C VAL A 167 12.89 13.10 6.11
N VAL A 168 11.92 12.40 5.53
CA VAL A 168 11.56 11.05 5.99
C VAL A 168 12.56 10.07 5.41
N PRO A 169 13.38 9.37 6.23
CA PRO A 169 14.18 8.26 5.75
C PRO A 169 13.21 7.17 5.31
N LEU A 170 13.23 6.79 4.03
CA LEU A 170 12.47 5.63 3.59
C LEU A 170 13.05 4.39 4.30
N PRO A 171 12.23 3.52 4.91
CA PRO A 171 12.72 2.31 5.59
C PRO A 171 13.34 1.28 4.63
N TRP A 172 13.32 1.53 3.33
CA TRP A 172 13.91 0.70 2.29
C TRP A 172 14.39 1.58 1.13
N LYS A 173 15.56 1.24 0.56
CA LYS A 173 16.00 1.77 -0.73
C LYS A 173 15.16 1.08 -1.81
N ALA A 174 14.34 1.82 -2.54
CA ALA A 174 13.93 1.37 -3.86
C ALA A 174 15.21 1.20 -4.68
N PRO A 175 15.44 0.06 -5.36
CA PRO A 175 16.56 -0.01 -6.29
C PRO A 175 16.41 1.15 -7.29
N PRO A 176 17.50 1.88 -7.61
CA PRO A 176 17.43 2.93 -8.62
C PRO A 176 16.93 2.32 -9.94
N GLY A 177 15.89 2.93 -10.53
CA GLY A 177 15.38 2.52 -11.84
C GLY A 177 14.25 1.48 -11.86
N VAL A 178 13.58 1.17 -10.74
CA VAL A 178 12.38 0.32 -10.77
C VAL A 178 11.16 1.13 -11.22
N SER A 179 11.04 1.33 -12.54
CA SER A 179 9.76 1.56 -13.19
C SER A 179 8.96 0.25 -13.11
N GLY A 180 7.95 0.20 -12.26
CA GLY A 180 7.09 -0.97 -12.06
C GLY A 180 6.04 -0.75 -10.97
N SER A 181 4.98 -1.55 -10.97
CA SER A 181 3.93 -1.51 -9.95
C SER A 181 4.53 -1.91 -8.58
N ASP A 182 4.94 -0.94 -7.78
CA ASP A 182 5.44 -1.19 -6.43
C ASP A 182 4.29 -1.17 -5.42
N CYS A 183 4.58 -1.52 -4.16
CA CYS A 183 3.67 -1.51 -3.01
C CYS A 183 2.95 -0.17 -2.80
N ARG A 184 3.43 0.90 -3.44
CA ARG A 184 2.99 2.29 -3.30
C ARG A 184 2.19 2.82 -4.48
N GLY A 185 2.26 2.18 -5.65
CA GLY A 185 1.66 2.70 -6.88
C GLY A 185 2.56 2.48 -8.09
N SER A 186 2.14 3.04 -9.22
CA SER A 186 2.95 3.08 -10.44
C SER A 186 3.54 4.47 -10.59
N TYR A 187 4.85 4.56 -10.84
CA TYR A 187 5.57 5.82 -10.94
C TYR A 187 6.39 5.89 -12.23
N ALA A 188 6.39 7.07 -12.86
CA ALA A 188 7.23 7.40 -13.99
C ALA A 188 8.52 8.09 -13.53
N SER A 189 9.60 7.90 -14.30
CA SER A 189 10.85 8.64 -14.12
C SER A 189 10.59 10.14 -14.15
N CYS A 190 11.11 10.85 -13.15
CA CYS A 190 10.94 12.31 -13.06
C CYS A 190 11.84 13.01 -14.10
N PRO A 191 11.31 13.92 -14.95
CA PRO A 191 12.12 14.68 -15.89
C PRO A 191 13.05 15.70 -15.20
N HIS A 192 12.80 16.01 -13.93
CA HIS A 192 13.64 16.89 -13.09
C HIS A 192 14.66 16.09 -12.25
N SER A 193 15.06 14.89 -12.70
CA SER A 193 15.92 13.97 -11.93
C SER A 193 17.18 14.64 -11.39
N ALA A 194 17.83 15.52 -12.16
CA ALA A 194 19.06 16.21 -11.76
C ALA A 194 18.91 17.10 -10.50
N VAL A 195 17.71 17.60 -10.19
CA VAL A 195 17.43 18.38 -8.96
C VAL A 195 16.97 17.45 -7.82
N CYS A 196 16.35 16.32 -8.16
CA CYS A 196 15.93 15.29 -7.21
C CYS A 196 17.05 14.31 -6.83
N GLU A 197 18.15 14.27 -7.59
CA GLU A 197 19.30 13.33 -7.50
C GLU A 197 20.14 13.52 -6.23
N VAL A 198 19.98 14.64 -5.52
CA VAL A 198 20.60 14.78 -4.18
C VAL A 198 19.91 13.86 -3.15
N SER A 199 18.80 13.22 -3.50
CA SER A 199 18.25 12.10 -2.73
C SER A 199 17.83 10.93 -3.63
N ASP A 200 18.52 9.79 -3.51
CA ASP A 200 18.17 8.46 -4.05
C ASP A 200 16.80 7.91 -3.55
N GLN A 201 15.85 8.78 -3.19
CA GLN A 201 14.69 8.47 -2.36
C GLN A 201 13.40 9.16 -2.85
N CYS A 202 13.40 9.80 -4.03
CA CYS A 202 12.17 10.32 -4.63
C CYS A 202 11.41 9.19 -5.33
N PRO A 203 10.10 8.97 -5.07
CA PRO A 203 9.34 7.91 -5.72
C PRO A 203 9.10 8.16 -7.23
N GLY A 204 9.35 9.39 -7.73
CA GLY A 204 8.97 9.79 -9.09
C GLY A 204 7.53 10.29 -9.16
N LEU A 205 7.02 10.58 -10.36
CA LEU A 205 5.65 11.06 -10.54
C LEU A 205 4.69 9.87 -10.64
N ALA A 206 3.67 9.82 -9.79
CA ALA A 206 2.68 8.75 -9.84
C ALA A 206 1.90 8.80 -11.17
N THR A 207 1.92 7.71 -11.94
CA THR A 207 1.19 7.62 -13.20
C THR A 207 -0.30 7.61 -12.94
N GLY A 208 -1.08 8.37 -13.72
CA GLY A 208 -2.52 8.45 -13.54
C GLY A 208 -2.97 9.34 -12.39
N TRP A 209 -2.06 10.18 -11.86
CA TRP A 209 -2.33 11.20 -10.84
C TRP A 209 -1.88 12.57 -11.34
N SER A 210 -2.62 13.61 -10.97
CA SER A 210 -2.29 15.00 -11.32
C SER A 210 -1.34 15.63 -10.29
N CYS A 211 -0.49 16.54 -10.79
CA CYS A 211 0.36 17.41 -9.98
C CYS A 211 0.11 18.90 -10.29
N GLU A 212 -1.06 19.22 -10.87
CA GLU A 212 -1.42 20.60 -11.22
C GLU A 212 -1.56 21.47 -9.96
N GLY A 213 -1.08 22.72 -10.04
CA GLY A 213 -1.03 23.68 -8.93
C GLY A 213 0.36 24.14 -8.51
N ILE A 214 1.43 23.56 -9.09
CA ILE A 214 2.80 24.02 -8.87
C ILE A 214 3.16 24.96 -10.02
N ALA A 215 3.38 26.24 -9.73
CA ALA A 215 4.09 27.10 -10.68
C ALA A 215 5.43 26.42 -11.01
N PRO A 216 5.83 26.31 -12.29
CA PRO A 216 7.16 25.78 -12.61
C PRO A 216 8.16 26.53 -11.75
N ILE A 217 9.06 25.80 -11.09
CA ILE A 217 10.23 26.42 -10.46
C ILE A 217 11.01 27.02 -11.63
N VAL A 218 10.71 28.27 -11.95
CA VAL A 218 11.43 29.03 -12.95
C VAL A 218 12.85 29.10 -12.40
N SER A 219 13.78 28.41 -13.05
CA SER A 219 15.19 28.58 -12.77
C SER A 219 15.49 30.06 -12.92
N ALA A 220 15.76 30.74 -11.79
CA ALA A 220 16.40 32.03 -11.82
C ALA A 220 17.75 31.80 -12.53
N THR A 221 17.88 32.45 -13.69
CA THR A 221 19.06 32.43 -14.54
C THR A 221 20.21 33.15 -13.87
#